data_AF-A0A2P5HFI6-F1
#
_entry.id   AF-A0A2P5HFI6-F1
#
_cell.length_a   1.000
_cell.length_b   1.000
_cell.length_c   1.000
_cell.angle_alpha   90.00
_cell.angle_beta   90.00
_cell.angle_gamma   90.00
#
_symmetry.space_group_name_H-M   'P 1'
#
loop_
_entity.id
_entity.type
_entity.pdbx_description
1 polymer ?
#
loop_
_entity_poly.entity_id
_entity_poly.type
_entity_poly.pdbx_seq_one_letter_code
_entity_poly.pdbx_strand_id
1 'polypeptide(L)'
;MSRGSRITRFCHLFLDGDDQYVFFTSLGYGSTSQAQLVLHVQTSELRVRKVSHLPLDQAATRIEDSEKVLFLLREQAAKQGVQPHISHLYSASDVPAASSTGRNSGLWSRVSYSKYYNGGTVGDLYNAYVDMAQAIPSTTIWRLMTQLVDAVHFMSTCGEGGGGVVHSDLHSENIFLHYDGAPGSGVPDFYLGDFGNAVHGSQADPSRYRADIKSLAFYLERWLLVCPAPADPSERDELWRYLYFVVRPALEDLTTTTTTTTAAYRQLPDDLKPVMELLRNAPAGGPAESLPAWLDHRAEYAGLPMFYTYEDECLDAVGVDGPWHVAKVSIGVHNKRHFTVLDVSTETYSSAGPRGNFADCLSSDTPSWVRSLDEAQDASISARRAEIGRQALGALTCKVWNR
;
A
#
# COMPACT_ATOMS: atom_id res chain seq x y z
N MET A 1 17.17 33.11 24.20
CA MET A 1 16.38 32.26 23.27
C MET A 1 15.11 33.03 22.91
N SER A 2 14.99 33.55 21.69
CA SER A 2 13.77 34.19 21.22
C SER A 2 12.65 33.15 21.20
N ARG A 3 11.52 33.41 21.87
CA ARG A 3 10.30 32.62 21.66
C ARG A 3 9.96 32.74 20.17
N GLY A 4 10.23 31.69 19.40
CA GLY A 4 9.89 31.67 17.98
C GLY A 4 8.41 32.00 17.82
N SER A 5 8.08 32.85 16.85
CA SER A 5 6.69 33.17 16.55
C SER A 5 5.93 31.87 16.29
N ARG A 6 4.75 31.71 16.91
CA ARG A 6 3.84 30.58 16.72
C ARG A 6 2.54 31.12 16.17
N ILE A 7 1.96 30.39 15.24
CA ILE A 7 0.65 30.70 14.64
C ILE A 7 -0.36 29.66 15.07
N THR A 8 -1.59 30.12 15.33
CA THR A 8 -2.72 29.24 15.62
C THR A 8 -3.38 28.82 14.31
N ARG A 9 -3.73 27.53 14.20
CA ARG A 9 -4.43 26.93 13.06
C ARG A 9 -5.42 25.88 13.54
N PHE A 10 -6.25 25.39 12.63
CA PHE A 10 -7.18 24.27 12.85
C PHE A 10 -6.81 23.09 11.94
N CYS A 11 -7.15 21.87 12.33
CA CYS A 11 -6.97 20.68 11.49
C CYS A 11 -7.94 19.56 11.85
N HIS A 12 -8.07 18.61 10.93
CA HIS A 12 -8.73 17.33 11.18
C HIS A 12 -7.84 16.43 12.04
N LEU A 13 -8.33 16.08 13.21
CA LEU A 13 -7.68 15.19 14.16
C LEU A 13 -8.44 13.86 14.24
N PHE A 14 -7.72 12.76 14.10
CA PHE A 14 -8.23 11.41 14.34
C PHE A 14 -7.68 10.90 15.67
N LEU A 15 -8.53 10.23 16.44
CA LEU A 15 -8.20 9.63 17.72
C LEU A 15 -8.23 8.10 17.59
N ASP A 16 -7.25 7.42 18.18
CA ASP A 16 -7.17 5.96 18.23
C ASP A 16 -6.52 5.55 19.57
N GLY A 17 -7.36 5.35 20.58
CA GLY A 17 -6.89 5.19 21.96
C GLY A 17 -6.13 6.45 22.42
N ASP A 18 -4.86 6.26 22.80
CA ASP A 18 -3.97 7.35 23.22
C ASP A 18 -3.21 8.00 22.05
N ASP A 19 -3.26 7.40 20.86
CA ASP A 19 -2.60 7.91 19.66
C ASP A 19 -3.46 8.97 18.97
N GLN A 20 -2.79 9.99 18.41
CA GLN A 20 -3.43 11.10 17.72
C GLN A 20 -2.83 11.27 16.34
N TYR A 21 -3.68 11.60 15.36
CA TYR A 21 -3.27 11.69 13.97
C TYR A 21 -3.85 12.92 13.32
N VAL A 22 -3.04 13.65 12.56
CA VAL A 22 -3.52 14.80 11.77
C VAL A 22 -3.62 14.41 10.31
N PHE A 23 -4.73 14.78 9.68
CA PHE A 23 -4.92 14.55 8.25
C PHE A 23 -3.86 15.24 7.40
N PHE A 24 -3.37 14.51 6.39
CA PHE A 24 -2.36 15.00 5.47
C PHE A 24 -2.92 15.11 4.05
N THR A 25 -3.36 13.99 3.47
CA THR A 25 -3.99 13.94 2.14
C THR A 25 -4.78 12.65 1.96
N SER A 26 -5.73 12.62 1.02
CA SER A 26 -6.27 11.35 0.52
C SER A 26 -5.24 10.65 -0.38
N LEU A 27 -5.11 9.33 -0.26
CA LEU A 27 -4.22 8.51 -1.08
C LEU A 27 -4.98 7.78 -2.19
N GLY A 28 -6.26 7.45 -1.97
CA GLY A 28 -7.07 6.76 -2.96
C GLY A 28 -8.34 6.17 -2.38
N TYR A 29 -9.22 5.75 -3.29
CA TYR A 29 -10.47 5.06 -2.98
C TYR A 29 -10.38 3.65 -3.53
N GLY A 30 -10.49 2.65 -2.64
CA GLY A 30 -10.70 1.25 -3.01
C GLY A 30 -12.18 0.90 -3.05
N SER A 31 -12.48 -0.34 -3.42
CA SER A 31 -13.85 -0.87 -3.49
C SER A 31 -14.56 -0.92 -2.12
N THR A 32 -13.81 -1.14 -1.04
CA THR A 32 -14.34 -1.35 0.31
C THR A 32 -13.92 -0.29 1.31
N SER A 33 -12.88 0.48 1.00
CA SER A 33 -12.31 1.45 1.93
C SER A 33 -11.66 2.61 1.21
N GLN A 34 -11.44 3.69 1.95
CA GLN A 34 -10.62 4.81 1.53
C GLN A 34 -9.32 4.85 2.30
N ALA A 35 -8.22 5.11 1.59
CA ALA A 35 -6.90 5.30 2.18
C ALA A 35 -6.57 6.79 2.29
N GLN A 36 -6.11 7.20 3.46
CA GLN A 36 -5.71 8.55 3.77
C GLN A 36 -4.30 8.54 4.38
N LEU A 37 -3.47 9.50 3.99
CA LEU A 37 -2.19 9.75 4.65
C LEU A 37 -2.44 10.62 5.87
N VAL A 38 -1.86 10.22 6.99
CA VAL A 38 -1.97 10.94 8.26
C VAL A 38 -0.60 11.06 8.91
N LEU A 39 -0.43 12.11 9.72
CA LEU A 39 0.77 12.32 10.53
C LEU A 39 0.47 11.92 11.98
N HIS A 40 1.20 10.95 12.50
CA HIS A 40 1.14 10.57 13.90
C HIS A 40 1.74 11.68 14.77
N VAL A 41 0.95 12.27 15.66
CA VAL A 41 1.33 13.48 16.40
C VAL A 41 2.53 13.22 17.33
N GLN A 42 2.54 12.06 17.98
CA GLN A 42 3.52 11.71 19.00
C GLN A 42 4.89 11.39 18.40
N THR A 43 4.95 10.68 17.27
CA THR A 43 6.22 10.27 16.63
C THR A 43 6.61 11.13 15.43
N SER A 44 5.71 11.99 14.94
CA SER A 44 5.87 12.73 13.67
C SER A 44 6.09 11.82 12.45
N GLU A 45 5.69 10.56 12.54
CA GLU A 45 5.77 9.61 11.43
C GLU A 45 4.50 9.65 10.58
N LEU A 46 4.65 9.47 9.27
CA LEU A 46 3.52 9.29 8.36
C LEU A 46 2.98 7.87 8.47
N ARG A 47 1.65 7.74 8.48
CA ARG A 47 0.92 6.48 8.51
C ARG A 47 -0.22 6.52 7.50
N VAL A 48 -0.67 5.35 7.08
CA VAL A 48 -1.84 5.19 6.21
C VAL A 48 -3.02 4.84 7.10
N ARG A 49 -4.07 5.64 7.07
CA ARG A 49 -5.37 5.36 7.68
C ARG A 49 -6.29 4.79 6.60
N LYS A 50 -6.84 3.58 6.79
CA LYS A 50 -7.92 3.04 5.97
C LYS A 50 -9.24 3.16 6.71
N VAL A 51 -10.31 3.55 6.01
CA VAL A 51 -11.67 3.68 6.55
C VAL A 51 -12.63 2.88 5.68
N SER A 52 -13.43 1.99 6.25
CA SER A 52 -14.44 1.25 5.49
C SER A 52 -15.56 2.17 4.98
N HIS A 53 -15.99 1.97 3.74
CA HIS A 53 -17.11 2.71 3.14
C HIS A 53 -18.45 2.30 3.77
N LEU A 54 -18.59 1.00 4.03
CA LEU A 54 -19.82 0.45 4.59
C LEU A 54 -19.76 0.56 6.11
N PRO A 55 -20.75 1.22 6.73
CA PRO A 55 -20.91 1.15 8.17
C PRO A 55 -21.29 -0.28 8.56
N LEU A 56 -20.62 -0.78 9.60
CA LEU A 56 -20.94 -2.05 10.22
C LEU A 56 -22.16 -1.87 11.12
N ASP A 57 -23.16 -2.74 10.93
CA ASP A 57 -24.14 -3.01 11.98
C ASP A 57 -23.41 -3.75 13.11
N GLN A 58 -23.68 -3.35 14.35
CA GLN A 58 -23.12 -3.96 15.55
C GLN A 58 -23.31 -5.50 15.57
N ALA A 59 -24.38 -6.01 14.94
CA ALA A 59 -24.64 -7.45 14.81
C ALA A 59 -23.83 -8.16 13.71
N ALA A 60 -23.28 -7.43 12.73
CA ALA A 60 -22.55 -7.95 11.57
C ALA A 60 -21.01 -7.96 11.74
N THR A 61 -20.52 -7.63 12.95
CA THR A 61 -19.10 -7.53 13.37
C THR A 61 -18.28 -8.84 13.30
N ARG A 62 -18.72 -9.83 12.53
CA ARG A 62 -18.10 -11.16 12.40
C ARG A 62 -17.60 -11.51 11.00
N ILE A 63 -17.71 -10.60 10.02
CA ILE A 63 -17.04 -10.82 8.73
C ILE A 63 -15.53 -10.82 8.99
N GLU A 64 -14.86 -11.87 8.53
CA GLU A 64 -13.47 -12.22 8.80
C GLU A 64 -12.55 -11.01 8.73
N ASP A 65 -11.94 -10.72 9.87
CA ASP A 65 -11.19 -9.51 10.11
C ASP A 65 -9.80 -9.68 9.50
N SER A 66 -9.59 -9.17 8.29
CA SER A 66 -8.31 -9.17 7.59
C SER A 66 -7.15 -8.66 8.45
N GLU A 67 -7.45 -7.76 9.39
CA GLU A 67 -6.48 -7.20 10.32
C GLU A 67 -6.06 -8.22 11.38
N LYS A 68 -6.91 -9.20 11.75
CA LYS A 68 -6.49 -10.32 12.60
C LYS A 68 -5.41 -11.16 11.94
N VAL A 69 -5.50 -11.36 10.62
CA VAL A 69 -4.46 -12.07 9.86
C VAL A 69 -3.14 -11.30 9.95
N LEU A 70 -3.17 -9.98 9.77
CA LEU A 70 -1.99 -9.13 9.92
C LEU A 70 -1.41 -9.15 11.34
N PHE A 71 -2.25 -9.09 12.38
CA PHE A 71 -1.79 -9.21 13.77
C PHE A 71 -1.17 -10.58 14.06
N LEU A 72 -1.78 -11.67 13.58
CA LEU A 72 -1.24 -13.03 13.69
C LEU A 72 0.14 -13.13 13.04
N LEU A 73 0.27 -12.68 11.78
CA LEU A 73 1.54 -12.70 11.05
C LEU A 73 2.62 -11.90 11.76
N ARG A 74 2.27 -10.73 12.32
CA ARG A 74 3.19 -9.90 13.10
C ARG A 74 3.65 -10.60 14.37
N GLU A 75 2.74 -11.23 15.10
CA GLU A 75 3.07 -11.98 16.31
C GLU A 75 4.01 -13.16 15.99
N GLN A 76 3.74 -13.90 14.92
CA GLN A 76 4.60 -15.01 14.47
C GLN A 76 5.98 -14.52 14.03
N ALA A 77 6.05 -13.40 13.32
CA ALA A 77 7.32 -12.82 12.89
C ALA A 77 8.16 -12.40 14.10
N ALA A 78 7.54 -11.79 15.11
CA ALA A 78 8.20 -11.43 16.35
C ALA A 78 8.72 -12.66 17.12
N LYS A 79 7.94 -13.74 17.19
CA LYS A 79 8.37 -15.02 17.81
C LYS A 79 9.57 -15.64 17.11
N GLN A 80 9.61 -15.55 15.77
CA GLN A 80 10.68 -16.12 14.96
C GLN A 80 11.89 -15.17 14.80
N GLY A 81 11.76 -13.90 15.18
CA GLY A 81 12.82 -12.89 15.02
C GLY A 81 13.10 -12.55 13.55
N VAL A 82 12.07 -12.58 12.69
CA VAL A 82 12.21 -12.36 11.25
C VAL A 82 11.46 -11.10 10.79
N GLN A 83 11.90 -10.51 9.66
CA GLN A 83 11.16 -9.47 8.96
C GLN A 83 10.39 -10.10 7.79
N PRO A 84 9.05 -10.18 7.85
CA PRO A 84 8.29 -11.01 6.93
C PRO A 84 8.02 -10.36 5.57
N HIS A 85 8.53 -9.15 5.30
CA HIS A 85 8.19 -8.37 4.10
C HIS A 85 6.67 -8.23 3.87
N ILE A 86 5.93 -8.07 4.98
CA ILE A 86 4.48 -7.86 5.01
C ILE A 86 4.19 -6.48 5.60
N SER A 87 3.10 -5.87 5.13
CA SER A 87 2.69 -4.54 5.53
C SER A 87 2.48 -4.46 7.05
N HIS A 88 3.03 -3.42 7.67
CA HIS A 88 2.93 -3.28 9.11
C HIS A 88 1.62 -2.60 9.51
N LEU A 89 0.78 -3.31 10.25
CA LEU A 89 -0.43 -2.78 10.89
C LEU A 89 -0.11 -2.35 12.33
N TYR A 90 -0.37 -1.08 12.64
CA TYR A 90 -0.24 -0.52 13.99
C TYR A 90 -1.46 -0.85 14.84
N SER A 91 -2.65 -0.56 14.29
CA SER A 91 -3.92 -0.68 15.00
C SER A 91 -5.08 -0.85 14.02
N ALA A 92 -6.15 -1.46 14.52
CA ALA A 92 -7.44 -1.54 13.84
C ALA A 92 -8.54 -1.52 14.89
N SER A 93 -9.55 -0.69 14.69
CA SER A 93 -10.63 -0.45 15.65
C SER A 93 -11.93 -0.13 14.94
N ASP A 94 -13.02 -0.46 15.60
CA ASP A 94 -14.36 -0.02 15.19
C ASP A 94 -14.66 1.27 15.94
N VAL A 95 -14.95 2.33 15.20
CA VAL A 95 -15.22 3.67 15.74
C VAL A 95 -16.66 4.07 15.40
N PRO A 96 -17.38 4.78 16.29
CA PRO A 96 -18.75 5.20 15.99
C PRO A 96 -18.80 6.03 14.71
N ALA A 97 -19.66 5.65 13.77
CA ALA A 97 -19.88 6.43 12.57
C ALA A 97 -20.63 7.71 12.95
N ALA A 98 -20.17 8.88 12.48
CA ALA A 98 -20.84 10.12 12.81
C ALA A 98 -22.27 10.12 12.26
N SER A 99 -23.22 10.54 13.08
CA SER A 99 -24.61 10.67 12.67
C SER A 99 -24.89 12.08 12.17
N SER A 100 -25.41 12.18 10.96
CA SER A 100 -25.89 13.46 10.40
C SER A 100 -27.04 14.09 11.20
N THR A 101 -27.66 13.34 12.11
CA THR A 101 -28.84 13.79 12.89
C THR A 101 -28.53 14.00 14.38
N GLY A 102 -27.27 13.83 14.81
CA GLY A 102 -26.88 13.90 16.22
C GLY A 102 -27.42 12.77 17.10
N ARG A 103 -28.21 11.84 16.55
CA ARG A 103 -28.62 10.60 17.23
C ARG A 103 -27.63 9.49 16.92
N ASN A 104 -27.15 8.77 17.93
CA ASN A 104 -26.34 7.57 17.73
C ASN A 104 -27.01 6.66 16.69
N SER A 105 -26.38 6.55 15.52
CA SER A 105 -26.89 5.75 14.40
C SER A 105 -26.84 4.25 14.71
N GLY A 106 -26.10 3.85 15.75
CA GLY A 106 -25.77 2.45 16.02
C GLY A 106 -24.77 1.87 15.02
N LEU A 107 -24.32 2.68 14.05
CA LEU A 107 -23.42 2.30 12.99
C LEU A 107 -21.97 2.59 13.39
N TRP A 108 -21.07 1.72 12.94
CA TRP A 108 -19.64 1.80 13.23
C TRP A 108 -18.84 1.82 11.92
N SER A 109 -17.76 2.58 11.87
CA SER A 109 -16.78 2.52 10.79
C SER A 109 -15.58 1.68 11.24
N ARG A 110 -15.10 0.78 10.39
CA ARG A 110 -13.83 0.10 10.61
C ARG A 110 -12.71 1.05 10.20
N VAL A 111 -11.77 1.30 11.11
CA VAL A 111 -10.60 2.15 10.85
C VAL A 111 -9.34 1.38 11.22
N SER A 112 -8.35 1.41 10.32
CA SER A 112 -7.05 0.80 10.55
C SER A 112 -5.91 1.75 10.20
N TYR A 113 -4.80 1.62 10.93
CA TYR A 113 -3.59 2.42 10.73
C TYR A 113 -2.41 1.52 10.41
N SER A 114 -1.81 1.74 9.24
CA SER A 114 -0.68 0.96 8.73
C SER A 114 0.53 1.84 8.46
N LYS A 115 1.70 1.22 8.32
CA LYS A 115 2.93 1.90 7.89
C LYS A 115 2.75 2.52 6.52
N TYR A 116 3.24 3.75 6.38
CA TYR A 116 3.38 4.40 5.09
C TYR A 116 4.64 3.94 4.37
N TYR A 117 4.46 3.50 3.14
CA TYR A 117 5.50 3.04 2.24
C TYR A 117 5.75 4.14 1.20
N ASN A 118 6.91 4.80 1.31
CA ASN A 118 7.25 6.04 0.60
C ASN A 118 7.62 5.86 -0.88
N GLY A 119 7.66 4.63 -1.41
CA GLY A 119 8.00 4.35 -2.80
C GLY A 119 6.81 4.08 -3.72
N GLY A 120 5.56 4.18 -3.22
CA GLY A 120 4.37 3.82 -3.99
C GLY A 120 4.20 2.31 -4.15
N THR A 121 3.59 1.88 -5.25
CA THR A 121 3.37 0.46 -5.56
C THR A 121 4.36 -0.07 -6.61
N VAL A 122 4.44 -1.39 -6.72
CA VAL A 122 5.15 -2.08 -7.81
C VAL A 122 4.56 -1.66 -9.15
N GLY A 123 3.25 -1.45 -9.24
CA GLY A 123 2.61 -0.93 -10.45
C GLY A 123 3.08 0.48 -10.83
N ASP A 124 3.18 1.39 -9.87
CA ASP A 124 3.71 2.73 -10.11
C ASP A 124 5.17 2.67 -10.62
N LEU A 125 6.01 1.82 -10.00
CA LEU A 125 7.39 1.59 -10.44
C LEU A 125 7.45 1.06 -11.88
N TYR A 126 6.65 0.03 -12.19
CA TYR A 126 6.56 -0.57 -13.52
C TYR A 126 6.20 0.46 -14.58
N ASN A 127 5.10 1.19 -14.36
CA ASN A 127 4.56 2.15 -15.32
C ASN A 127 5.59 3.22 -15.65
N ALA A 128 6.34 3.64 -14.65
CA ALA A 128 7.31 4.69 -14.87
C ALA A 128 8.54 4.23 -15.65
N TYR A 129 9.02 2.99 -15.47
CA TYR A 129 10.05 2.42 -16.35
C TYR A 129 9.56 2.25 -17.78
N VAL A 130 8.30 1.87 -17.98
CA VAL A 130 7.64 1.85 -19.30
C VAL A 130 7.62 3.25 -19.92
N ASP A 131 7.19 4.26 -19.17
CA ASP A 131 7.11 5.65 -19.63
C ASP A 131 8.48 6.21 -20.02
N MET A 132 9.54 5.78 -19.34
CA MET A 132 10.93 6.15 -19.65
C MET A 132 11.53 5.32 -20.80
N ALA A 133 10.85 4.28 -21.28
CA ALA A 133 11.38 3.28 -22.20
C ALA A 133 12.71 2.65 -21.70
N GLN A 134 12.83 2.46 -20.37
CA GLN A 134 14.00 1.89 -19.71
C GLN A 134 13.71 0.52 -19.13
N ALA A 135 14.68 -0.39 -19.19
CA ALA A 135 14.58 -1.68 -18.51
C ALA A 135 14.65 -1.48 -16.99
N ILE A 136 13.90 -2.29 -16.25
CA ILE A 136 14.01 -2.33 -14.80
C ILE A 136 15.33 -3.04 -14.44
N PRO A 137 16.15 -2.48 -13.53
CA PRO A 137 17.40 -3.12 -13.12
C PRO A 137 17.17 -4.53 -12.57
N SER A 138 17.98 -5.50 -13.00
CA SER A 138 17.88 -6.90 -12.60
C SER A 138 18.05 -7.09 -11.09
N THR A 139 18.83 -6.23 -10.44
CA THR A 139 18.97 -6.19 -8.97
C THR A 139 17.67 -5.82 -8.25
N THR A 140 16.89 -4.91 -8.82
CA THR A 140 15.56 -4.54 -8.32
C THR A 140 14.58 -5.69 -8.48
N ILE A 141 14.57 -6.36 -9.65
CA ILE A 141 13.72 -7.54 -9.90
C ILE A 141 14.09 -8.67 -8.93
N TRP A 142 15.39 -8.95 -8.75
CA TRP A 142 15.87 -9.96 -7.81
C TRP A 142 15.47 -9.66 -6.37
N ARG A 143 15.62 -8.41 -5.91
CA ARG A 143 15.20 -7.99 -4.56
C ARG A 143 13.71 -8.17 -4.35
N LEU A 144 12.89 -7.76 -5.32
CA LEU A 144 11.44 -7.97 -5.34
C LEU A 144 11.10 -9.45 -5.17
N MET A 145 11.67 -10.32 -6.00
CA MET A 145 11.38 -11.75 -5.96
C MET A 145 11.81 -12.41 -4.67
N THR A 146 13.00 -12.06 -4.16
CA THR A 146 13.50 -12.60 -2.89
C THR A 146 12.53 -12.27 -1.75
N GLN A 147 12.15 -11.00 -1.62
CA GLN A 147 11.31 -10.54 -0.52
C GLN A 147 9.86 -11.06 -0.62
N LEU A 148 9.30 -11.14 -1.84
CA LEU A 148 7.95 -11.65 -2.03
C LEU A 148 7.86 -13.18 -1.86
N VAL A 149 8.83 -13.94 -2.36
CA VAL A 149 8.87 -15.40 -2.12
C VAL A 149 9.04 -15.69 -0.63
N ASP A 150 9.93 -14.95 0.06
CA ASP A 150 10.10 -15.06 1.50
C ASP A 150 8.80 -14.73 2.26
N ALA A 151 8.08 -13.67 1.86
CA ALA A 151 6.80 -13.30 2.45
C ALA A 151 5.72 -14.38 2.25
N VAL A 152 5.59 -14.91 1.04
CA VAL A 152 4.59 -15.95 0.71
C VAL A 152 4.92 -17.26 1.43
N HIS A 153 6.18 -17.66 1.50
CA HIS A 153 6.62 -18.82 2.29
C HIS A 153 6.38 -18.61 3.79
N PHE A 154 6.66 -17.41 4.32
CA PHE A 154 6.39 -17.08 5.70
C PHE A 154 4.89 -17.19 6.02
N MET A 155 4.01 -16.62 5.18
CA MET A 155 2.56 -16.72 5.34
C MET A 155 2.08 -18.18 5.32
N SER A 156 2.54 -19.00 4.38
CA SER A 156 2.09 -20.38 4.25
C SER A 156 2.56 -21.29 5.40
N THR A 157 3.66 -20.93 6.05
CA THR A 157 4.17 -21.60 7.25
C THR A 157 3.62 -21.04 8.56
N CYS A 158 2.90 -19.90 8.52
CA CYS A 158 2.27 -19.30 9.69
C CYS A 158 0.97 -20.00 10.07
N GLY A 159 1.03 -20.93 11.02
CA GLY A 159 -0.16 -21.51 11.66
C GLY A 159 0.12 -22.85 12.34
N GLU A 160 -0.46 -23.04 13.53
CA GLU A 160 -0.42 -24.35 14.20
C GLU A 160 -1.29 -25.36 13.44
N GLY A 161 -0.82 -26.62 13.34
CA GLY A 161 -1.57 -27.68 12.68
C GLY A 161 -1.58 -27.64 11.15
N GLY A 162 -0.75 -26.78 10.54
CA GLY A 162 -0.60 -26.69 9.09
C GLY A 162 -1.71 -25.89 8.40
N GLY A 163 -2.35 -24.95 9.10
CA GLY A 163 -3.28 -23.98 8.51
C GLY A 163 -2.58 -22.65 8.27
N GLY A 164 -1.91 -22.51 7.13
CA GLY A 164 -1.18 -21.30 6.75
C GLY A 164 -2.10 -20.12 6.43
N VAL A 165 -1.49 -18.98 6.14
CA VAL A 165 -2.16 -17.80 5.56
C VAL A 165 -1.94 -17.79 4.05
N VAL A 166 -2.98 -17.43 3.30
CA VAL A 166 -2.93 -17.23 1.85
C VAL A 166 -3.49 -15.85 1.53
N HIS A 167 -2.81 -15.08 0.69
CA HIS A 167 -3.16 -13.68 0.42
C HIS A 167 -4.43 -13.58 -0.44
N SER A 168 -4.55 -14.41 -1.48
CA SER A 168 -5.69 -14.47 -2.42
C SER A 168 -5.95 -13.19 -3.22
N ASP A 169 -5.02 -12.24 -3.23
CA ASP A 169 -5.16 -10.96 -3.95
C ASP A 169 -3.78 -10.34 -4.25
N LEU A 170 -2.83 -11.20 -4.61
CA LEU A 170 -1.46 -10.80 -4.83
C LEU A 170 -1.33 -10.09 -6.18
N HIS A 171 -1.26 -8.75 -6.16
CA HIS A 171 -1.01 -7.96 -7.37
C HIS A 171 -0.13 -6.74 -7.20
N SER A 172 0.28 -6.13 -8.33
CA SER A 172 1.24 -5.02 -8.37
C SER A 172 0.83 -3.84 -7.49
N GLU A 173 -0.46 -3.51 -7.42
CA GLU A 173 -0.96 -2.42 -6.55
C GLU A 173 -0.97 -2.77 -5.05
N ASN A 174 -0.85 -4.05 -4.71
CA ASN A 174 -0.81 -4.57 -3.34
C ASN A 174 0.62 -4.87 -2.87
N ILE A 175 1.64 -4.51 -3.66
CA ILE A 175 3.05 -4.63 -3.29
C ILE A 175 3.64 -3.23 -3.17
N PHE A 176 3.98 -2.85 -1.95
CA PHE A 176 4.46 -1.50 -1.62
C PHE A 176 5.98 -1.42 -1.59
N LEU A 177 6.51 -0.26 -1.96
CA LEU A 177 7.94 0.03 -1.98
C LEU A 177 8.33 0.91 -0.79
N HIS A 178 9.44 0.58 -0.14
CA HIS A 178 10.04 1.41 0.89
C HIS A 178 11.49 1.72 0.56
N TYR A 179 11.80 3.01 0.51
CA TYR A 179 13.17 3.48 0.57
C TYR A 179 13.51 3.78 2.03
N ASP A 180 14.44 3.00 2.57
CA ASP A 180 14.98 3.14 3.93
C ASP A 180 15.74 4.45 4.17
N GLY A 181 15.99 5.22 3.12
CA GLY A 181 16.68 6.50 3.17
C GLY A 181 18.21 6.36 3.26
N ALA A 182 18.74 5.13 3.27
CA ALA A 182 20.18 4.91 3.30
C ALA A 182 20.81 5.52 2.03
N PRO A 183 21.87 6.34 2.17
CA PRO A 183 22.62 6.85 1.03
C PRO A 183 23.17 5.67 0.22
N GLY A 184 22.83 5.61 -1.07
CA GLY A 184 23.38 4.64 -2.00
C GLY A 184 22.70 3.27 -2.04
N SER A 185 21.63 2.99 -1.26
CA SER A 185 20.95 1.68 -1.37
C SER A 185 20.28 1.48 -2.72
N GLY A 186 19.81 2.56 -3.39
CA GLY A 186 19.33 2.59 -4.78
C GLY A 186 18.16 1.66 -5.12
N VAL A 187 17.83 0.71 -4.25
CA VAL A 187 16.89 -0.37 -4.47
C VAL A 187 15.93 -0.35 -3.28
N PRO A 188 14.61 -0.27 -3.52
CA PRO A 188 13.63 -0.29 -2.45
C PRO A 188 13.54 -1.68 -1.81
N ASP A 189 13.03 -1.72 -0.60
CA ASP A 189 12.40 -2.90 -0.03
C ASP A 189 10.96 -3.01 -0.50
N PHE A 190 10.48 -4.24 -0.65
CA PHE A 190 9.13 -4.58 -1.08
C PHE A 190 8.35 -5.21 0.08
N TYR A 191 7.08 -4.84 0.18
CA TYR A 191 6.19 -5.29 1.24
C TYR A 191 4.83 -5.65 0.67
N LEU A 192 4.37 -6.85 0.97
CA LEU A 192 3.03 -7.30 0.61
C LEU A 192 1.99 -6.64 1.51
N GLY A 193 0.93 -6.08 0.94
CA GLY A 193 -0.14 -5.43 1.68
C GLY A 193 -1.53 -5.69 1.10
N ASP A 194 -2.53 -5.08 1.72
CA ASP A 194 -3.95 -5.29 1.44
C ASP A 194 -4.44 -6.74 1.59
N PHE A 195 -4.64 -7.12 2.85
CA PHE A 195 -5.05 -8.48 3.23
C PHE A 195 -6.58 -8.65 3.23
N GLY A 196 -7.34 -7.78 2.56
CA GLY A 196 -8.81 -7.79 2.59
C GLY A 196 -9.44 -9.10 2.09
N ASN A 197 -8.72 -9.85 1.26
CA ASN A 197 -9.12 -11.15 0.72
C ASN A 197 -8.34 -12.33 1.32
N ALA A 198 -7.46 -12.06 2.30
CA ALA A 198 -6.61 -13.08 2.87
C ALA A 198 -7.41 -14.08 3.70
N VAL A 199 -7.04 -15.35 3.59
CA VAL A 199 -7.68 -16.47 4.31
C VAL A 199 -6.65 -17.19 5.17
N HIS A 200 -7.10 -17.81 6.26
CA HIS A 200 -6.22 -18.55 7.17
C HIS A 200 -6.86 -19.88 7.59
N GLY A 201 -6.06 -20.83 8.05
CA GLY A 201 -6.56 -22.07 8.62
C GLY A 201 -7.24 -22.97 7.59
N SER A 202 -8.45 -23.48 7.91
CA SER A 202 -9.18 -24.40 7.03
C SER A 202 -9.70 -23.76 5.73
N GLN A 203 -9.70 -22.43 5.63
CA GLN A 203 -10.12 -21.70 4.43
C GLN A 203 -8.98 -21.49 3.44
N ALA A 204 -7.73 -21.64 3.90
CA ALA A 204 -6.56 -21.57 3.05
C ALA A 204 -6.43 -22.87 2.26
N ASP A 205 -7.06 -22.92 1.09
CA ASP A 205 -6.99 -24.08 0.21
C ASP A 205 -5.73 -24.06 -0.69
N PRO A 206 -5.26 -25.24 -1.15
CA PRO A 206 -4.11 -25.35 -2.07
C PRO A 206 -4.21 -24.50 -3.35
N SER A 207 -5.43 -24.30 -3.88
CA SER A 207 -5.63 -23.61 -5.16
C SER A 207 -5.37 -22.11 -5.04
N ARG A 208 -5.78 -21.50 -3.92
CA ARG A 208 -5.50 -20.09 -3.61
C ARG A 208 -4.00 -19.84 -3.42
N TYR A 209 -3.32 -20.72 -2.70
CA TYR A 209 -1.87 -20.62 -2.54
C TYR A 209 -1.14 -20.73 -3.89
N ARG A 210 -1.55 -21.66 -4.75
CA ARG A 210 -1.02 -21.74 -6.12
C ARG A 210 -1.37 -20.51 -6.96
N ALA A 211 -2.50 -19.85 -6.72
CA ALA A 211 -2.84 -18.59 -7.38
C ALA A 211 -1.89 -17.45 -6.96
N ASP A 212 -1.49 -17.39 -5.69
CA ASP A 212 -0.44 -16.47 -5.22
C ASP A 212 0.90 -16.77 -5.92
N ILE A 213 1.35 -18.04 -5.96
CA ILE A 213 2.59 -18.43 -6.68
C ILE A 213 2.51 -18.08 -8.17
N LYS A 214 1.37 -18.34 -8.81
CA LYS A 214 1.16 -18.00 -10.22
C LYS A 214 1.27 -16.49 -10.46
N SER A 215 0.77 -15.69 -9.51
CA SER A 215 0.90 -14.24 -9.57
C SER A 215 2.37 -13.81 -9.48
N LEU A 216 3.18 -14.42 -8.60
CA LEU A 216 4.63 -14.19 -8.55
C LEU A 216 5.32 -14.51 -9.89
N ALA A 217 5.03 -15.68 -10.47
CA ALA A 217 5.59 -16.08 -11.77
C ALA A 217 5.23 -15.09 -12.88
N PHE A 218 3.96 -14.67 -12.92
CA PHE A 218 3.46 -13.67 -13.86
C PHE A 218 4.18 -12.32 -13.73
N TYR A 219 4.40 -11.83 -12.49
CA TYR A 219 5.11 -10.56 -12.30
C TYR A 219 6.57 -10.66 -12.69
N LEU A 220 7.25 -11.76 -12.35
CA LEU A 220 8.63 -11.98 -12.77
C LEU A 220 8.75 -11.95 -14.30
N GLU A 221 7.89 -12.70 -15.00
CA GLU A 221 7.88 -12.71 -16.46
C GLU A 221 7.61 -11.31 -17.02
N ARG A 222 6.51 -10.69 -16.60
CA ARG A 222 6.11 -9.38 -17.10
C ARG A 222 7.21 -8.34 -16.92
N TRP A 223 7.91 -8.36 -15.77
CA TRP A 223 8.95 -7.39 -15.43
C TRP A 223 10.25 -7.62 -16.20
N LEU A 224 10.64 -8.87 -16.39
CA LEU A 224 11.80 -9.21 -17.22
C LEU A 224 11.59 -8.81 -18.68
N LEU A 225 10.33 -8.71 -19.11
CA LEU A 225 9.92 -8.30 -20.46
C LEU A 225 9.64 -6.79 -20.62
N VAL A 226 9.75 -5.98 -19.57
CA VAL A 226 9.56 -4.52 -19.66
C VAL A 226 10.71 -3.86 -20.43
N CYS A 227 10.33 -3.03 -21.41
CA CYS A 227 11.20 -2.17 -22.24
C CYS A 227 12.08 -2.92 -23.24
N PRO A 228 12.50 -2.28 -24.36
CA PRO A 228 12.97 -3.01 -25.52
C PRO A 228 14.11 -3.91 -25.10
N ALA A 229 13.86 -5.22 -25.18
CA ALA A 229 14.93 -6.17 -25.02
C ALA A 229 16.02 -5.74 -26.01
N PRO A 230 17.31 -5.76 -25.61
CA PRO A 230 18.35 -5.79 -26.62
C PRO A 230 17.95 -6.89 -27.62
N ALA A 231 18.21 -6.63 -28.91
CA ALA A 231 17.82 -7.58 -29.96
C ALA A 231 18.37 -8.99 -29.68
N ASP A 232 19.46 -9.07 -28.90
CA ASP A 232 20.03 -10.29 -28.35
C ASP A 232 19.93 -10.35 -26.80
N PRO A 233 19.24 -11.36 -26.22
CA PRO A 233 19.27 -11.66 -24.79
C PRO A 233 20.67 -11.90 -24.22
N SER A 234 21.67 -12.19 -25.07
CA SER A 234 23.09 -12.28 -24.71
C SER A 234 23.75 -10.92 -24.39
N GLU A 235 23.01 -9.82 -24.53
CA GLU A 235 23.44 -8.48 -24.10
C GLU A 235 22.90 -8.13 -22.71
N ARG A 236 21.98 -8.93 -22.14
CA ARG A 236 21.49 -8.75 -20.75
C ARG A 236 22.55 -9.20 -19.74
N ASP A 237 22.51 -8.65 -18.53
CA ASP A 237 23.40 -9.09 -17.45
C ASP A 237 23.14 -10.55 -17.01
N GLU A 238 24.11 -11.14 -16.32
CA GLU A 238 24.06 -12.54 -15.89
C GLU A 238 22.88 -12.81 -14.93
N LEU A 239 22.58 -11.87 -14.03
CA LEU A 239 21.48 -11.98 -13.09
C LEU A 239 20.13 -12.00 -13.82
N TRP A 240 19.93 -11.15 -14.82
CA TRP A 240 18.74 -11.19 -15.66
C TRP A 240 18.52 -12.58 -16.27
N ARG A 241 19.57 -13.17 -16.86
CA ARG A 241 19.48 -14.50 -17.49
C ARG A 241 19.17 -15.57 -16.47
N TYR A 242 19.79 -15.50 -15.29
CA TYR A 242 19.52 -16.41 -14.20
C TYR A 242 18.05 -16.34 -13.76
N LEU A 243 17.52 -15.13 -13.56
CA LEU A 243 16.11 -14.93 -13.23
C LEU A 243 15.17 -15.49 -14.31
N TYR A 244 15.48 -15.23 -15.59
CA TYR A 244 14.62 -15.63 -16.71
C TYR A 244 14.67 -17.13 -17.02
N PHE A 245 15.85 -17.75 -17.02
CA PHE A 245 16.04 -19.14 -17.44
C PHE A 245 16.07 -20.15 -16.29
N VAL A 246 16.28 -19.71 -15.05
CA VAL A 246 16.39 -20.62 -13.89
C VAL A 246 15.26 -20.39 -12.89
N VAL A 247 15.07 -19.15 -12.41
CA VAL A 247 14.08 -18.87 -11.35
C VAL A 247 12.66 -18.91 -11.89
N ARG A 248 12.38 -18.28 -13.03
CA ARG A 248 11.03 -18.25 -13.62
C ARG A 248 10.50 -19.66 -13.93
N PRO A 249 11.21 -20.56 -14.63
CA PRO A 249 10.71 -21.91 -14.87
C PRO A 249 10.44 -22.69 -13.58
N ALA A 250 11.29 -22.53 -12.56
CA ALA A 250 11.06 -23.17 -11.27
C ALA A 250 9.76 -22.69 -10.59
N LEU A 251 9.43 -21.40 -10.70
CA LEU A 251 8.13 -20.89 -10.23
C LEU A 251 6.97 -21.41 -11.08
N GLU A 252 7.11 -21.48 -12.39
CA GLU A 252 6.08 -22.00 -13.30
C GLU A 252 5.77 -23.48 -13.02
N ASP A 253 6.78 -24.32 -12.79
CA ASP A 253 6.64 -25.74 -12.46
C ASP A 253 5.79 -25.96 -11.18
N LEU A 254 5.92 -25.07 -10.19
CA LEU A 254 5.10 -25.09 -8.98
C LEU A 254 3.62 -24.78 -9.26
N THR A 255 3.32 -24.04 -10.32
CA THR A 255 1.93 -23.72 -10.70
C THR A 255 1.23 -24.85 -11.46
N THR A 256 1.98 -25.71 -12.15
CA THR A 256 1.42 -26.78 -13.01
C THR A 256 1.20 -28.10 -12.27
N THR A 257 1.83 -28.28 -11.11
CA THR A 257 1.71 -29.50 -10.31
C THR A 257 0.30 -29.64 -9.72
N THR A 258 -0.51 -30.55 -10.28
CA THR A 258 -1.95 -30.73 -10.01
C THR A 258 -2.27 -31.61 -8.80
N THR A 259 -1.40 -31.66 -7.79
CA THR A 259 -1.66 -32.51 -6.62
C THR A 259 -2.82 -31.95 -5.79
N THR A 260 -3.98 -32.60 -5.86
CA THR A 260 -5.27 -32.17 -5.30
C THR A 260 -5.59 -32.75 -3.91
N THR A 261 -4.67 -33.51 -3.31
CA THR A 261 -4.96 -34.18 -2.02
C THR A 261 -4.66 -33.28 -0.82
N THR A 262 -5.45 -33.38 0.25
CA THR A 262 -5.22 -32.63 1.51
C THR A 262 -3.86 -32.91 2.14
N ALA A 263 -3.29 -34.10 1.91
CA ALA A 263 -1.92 -34.44 2.31
C ALA A 263 -0.87 -33.55 1.62
N ALA A 264 -1.14 -33.09 0.40
CA ALA A 264 -0.27 -32.18 -0.34
C ALA A 264 -0.23 -30.77 0.28
N TYR A 265 -1.28 -30.34 0.99
CA TYR A 265 -1.28 -29.03 1.65
C TYR A 265 -0.21 -28.90 2.74
N ARG A 266 0.12 -29.99 3.43
CA ARG A 266 1.22 -29.98 4.40
C ARG A 266 2.62 -29.89 3.75
N GLN A 267 2.72 -30.22 2.46
CA GLN A 267 3.97 -30.16 1.70
C GLN A 267 4.13 -28.83 0.95
N LEU A 268 3.03 -28.17 0.61
CA LEU A 268 3.00 -26.90 -0.12
C LEU A 268 3.86 -25.75 0.45
N PRO A 269 4.03 -25.61 1.78
CA PRO A 269 4.95 -24.62 2.32
C PRO A 269 6.42 -24.92 1.96
N ASP A 270 6.79 -26.18 1.82
CA ASP A 270 8.16 -26.59 1.47
C ASP A 270 8.46 -26.42 -0.04
N ASP A 271 7.42 -26.32 -0.88
CA ASP A 271 7.54 -26.20 -2.34
C ASP A 271 8.29 -24.93 -2.78
N LEU A 272 8.25 -23.85 -1.97
CA LEU A 272 8.98 -22.61 -2.27
C LEU A 272 10.46 -22.66 -1.86
N LYS A 273 10.87 -23.59 -0.99
CA LYS A 273 12.26 -23.67 -0.51
C LYS A 273 13.30 -23.82 -1.63
N PRO A 274 13.08 -24.65 -2.67
CA PRO A 274 13.99 -24.71 -3.82
C PRO A 274 14.13 -23.36 -4.53
N VAL A 275 13.02 -22.62 -4.73
CA VAL A 275 13.05 -21.30 -5.38
C VAL A 275 13.79 -20.28 -4.52
N MET A 276 13.55 -20.27 -3.20
CA MET A 276 14.30 -19.43 -2.26
C MET A 276 15.80 -19.72 -2.34
N GLU A 277 16.19 -21.00 -2.43
CA GLU A 277 17.59 -21.39 -2.54
C GLU A 277 18.21 -20.94 -3.87
N LEU A 278 17.47 -21.01 -4.98
CA LEU A 278 17.90 -20.43 -6.26
C LEU A 278 18.13 -18.91 -6.14
N LEU A 279 17.21 -18.18 -5.51
CA LEU A 279 17.32 -16.73 -5.32
C LEU A 279 18.52 -16.33 -4.44
N ARG A 280 18.83 -17.12 -3.41
CA ARG A 280 20.03 -16.92 -2.56
C ARG A 280 21.34 -17.17 -3.30
N ASN A 281 21.34 -18.12 -4.24
CA ASN A 281 22.50 -18.49 -5.04
C ASN A 281 22.57 -17.76 -6.39
N ALA A 282 21.73 -16.72 -6.59
CA ALA A 282 21.77 -15.91 -7.79
C ALA A 282 23.14 -15.23 -7.96
N PRO A 283 23.65 -15.07 -9.19
CA PRO A 283 24.91 -14.38 -9.44
C PRO A 283 24.81 -12.92 -8.98
N ALA A 284 25.96 -12.32 -8.67
CA ALA A 284 25.99 -10.92 -8.30
C ALA A 284 25.42 -10.06 -9.43
N GLY A 285 24.50 -9.16 -9.09
CA GLY A 285 24.02 -8.16 -10.04
C GLY A 285 25.11 -7.14 -10.39
N GLY A 286 24.89 -6.41 -11.47
CA GLY A 286 25.67 -5.21 -11.77
C GLY A 286 25.57 -4.17 -10.63
N PRO A 287 26.42 -3.12 -10.66
CA PRO A 287 26.31 -2.04 -9.68
C PRO A 287 24.88 -1.51 -9.63
N ALA A 288 24.38 -1.18 -8.44
CA ALA A 288 23.08 -0.55 -8.29
C ALA A 288 23.05 0.72 -9.14
N GLU A 289 22.23 0.72 -10.19
CA GLU A 289 22.00 1.91 -10.97
C GLU A 289 21.36 2.96 -10.06
N SER A 290 21.75 4.23 -10.24
CA SER A 290 21.08 5.32 -9.53
C SER A 290 19.60 5.27 -9.88
N LEU A 291 18.74 5.35 -8.84
CA LEU A 291 17.31 5.51 -9.06
C LEU A 291 17.07 6.64 -10.05
N PRO A 292 16.09 6.49 -10.96
CA PRO A 292 15.59 7.61 -11.73
C PRO A 292 15.32 8.79 -10.79
N ALA A 293 15.80 9.99 -11.12
CA ALA A 293 15.77 11.14 -10.20
C ALA A 293 14.36 11.49 -9.69
N TRP A 294 13.31 11.12 -10.44
CA TRP A 294 11.92 11.32 -10.04
C TRP A 294 11.42 10.29 -9.02
N LEU A 295 12.02 9.09 -8.97
CA LEU A 295 11.74 8.03 -7.98
C LEU A 295 12.35 8.34 -6.61
N ASP A 296 13.22 9.35 -6.52
CA ASP A 296 13.69 9.91 -5.25
C ASP A 296 12.59 10.76 -4.59
N HIS A 297 11.40 10.17 -4.42
CA HIS A 297 10.25 10.73 -3.73
C HIS A 297 10.50 10.96 -2.23
N ARG A 298 11.72 10.69 -1.73
CA ARG A 298 12.18 11.03 -0.38
C ARG A 298 11.93 12.52 -0.06
N ALA A 299 11.87 13.38 -1.08
CA ALA A 299 11.71 14.83 -0.91
C ALA A 299 10.31 15.39 -1.25
N GLU A 300 9.52 14.77 -2.14
CA GLU A 300 8.38 15.48 -2.75
C GLU A 300 7.03 15.32 -2.05
N TYR A 301 6.82 14.28 -1.25
CA TYR A 301 5.68 14.25 -0.31
C TYR A 301 5.96 15.05 0.98
N ALA A 302 6.94 15.96 0.95
CA ALA A 302 7.14 17.00 1.96
C ALA A 302 6.03 18.07 1.95
N GLY A 303 4.80 17.67 1.64
CA GLY A 303 3.62 18.40 2.06
C GLY A 303 3.63 18.62 3.57
N LEU A 304 2.72 19.47 4.00
CA LEU A 304 2.45 19.70 5.40
C LEU A 304 1.09 19.08 5.70
N PRO A 305 0.85 18.68 6.96
CA PRO A 305 -0.50 18.36 7.38
C PRO A 305 -1.46 19.49 6.99
N MET A 306 -2.70 19.14 6.71
CA MET A 306 -3.68 20.10 6.22
C MET A 306 -4.13 20.99 7.40
N PHE A 307 -3.70 22.24 7.38
CA PHE A 307 -3.99 23.23 8.41
C PHE A 307 -4.80 24.39 7.85
N TYR A 308 -5.82 24.82 8.59
CA TYR A 308 -6.75 25.87 8.22
C TYR A 308 -6.57 27.10 9.08
N THR A 309 -6.87 28.28 8.52
CA THR A 309 -6.78 29.53 9.27
C THR A 309 -7.96 29.68 10.21
N TYR A 310 -9.14 29.27 9.74
CA TYR A 310 -10.39 29.33 10.50
C TYR A 310 -10.98 27.93 10.72
N GLU A 311 -11.82 27.81 11.74
CA GLU A 311 -12.50 26.56 12.09
C GLU A 311 -13.52 26.15 11.01
N ASP A 312 -14.31 27.09 10.52
CA ASP A 312 -15.31 26.84 9.46
C ASP A 312 -14.66 26.30 8.17
N GLU A 313 -13.45 26.78 7.81
CA GLU A 313 -12.69 26.23 6.68
C GLU A 313 -12.32 24.77 6.87
N CYS A 314 -12.05 24.36 8.12
CA CYS A 314 -11.79 22.97 8.45
C CYS A 314 -13.06 22.14 8.34
N LEU A 315 -14.19 22.65 8.85
CA LEU A 315 -15.48 21.96 8.81
C LEU A 315 -16.03 21.78 7.39
N ASP A 316 -15.81 22.77 6.52
CA ASP A 316 -16.26 22.76 5.12
C ASP A 316 -15.34 21.97 4.18
N ALA A 317 -14.19 21.49 4.69
CA ALA A 317 -13.24 20.75 3.88
C ALA A 317 -13.79 19.40 3.42
N VAL A 318 -13.52 19.05 2.16
CA VAL A 318 -13.95 17.79 1.54
C VAL A 318 -12.79 16.80 1.44
N GLY A 319 -13.11 15.50 1.36
CA GLY A 319 -12.12 14.42 1.20
C GLY A 319 -11.52 13.89 2.50
N VAL A 320 -12.13 14.21 3.65
CA VAL A 320 -11.73 13.72 4.97
C VAL A 320 -12.78 12.74 5.53
N ASP A 321 -12.62 11.47 5.14
CA ASP A 321 -13.58 10.42 5.42
C ASP A 321 -13.40 9.75 6.78
N GLY A 322 -14.49 9.14 7.27
CA GLY A 322 -14.59 8.54 8.59
C GLY A 322 -14.73 9.57 9.72
N PRO A 323 -14.75 9.11 10.98
CA PRO A 323 -14.91 9.99 12.13
C PRO A 323 -13.63 10.78 12.41
N TRP A 324 -13.79 12.07 12.71
CA TRP A 324 -12.71 13.01 13.04
C TRP A 324 -13.20 14.14 13.96
N HIS A 325 -12.26 14.89 14.53
CA HIS A 325 -12.49 16.05 15.38
C HIS A 325 -11.82 17.28 14.77
N VAL A 326 -12.32 18.47 15.10
CA VAL A 326 -11.57 19.71 14.85
C VAL A 326 -10.59 19.90 16.00
N ALA A 327 -9.31 20.05 15.68
CA ALA A 327 -8.30 20.41 16.66
C ALA A 327 -7.72 21.78 16.39
N LYS A 328 -7.59 22.58 17.43
CA LYS A 328 -6.86 23.84 17.43
C LYS A 328 -5.40 23.55 17.74
N VAL A 329 -4.48 23.99 16.88
CA VAL A 329 -3.05 23.69 17.00
C VAL A 329 -2.19 24.96 17.00
N SER A 330 -1.03 24.87 17.64
CA SER A 330 0.02 25.89 17.61
C SER A 330 1.22 25.42 16.81
N ILE A 331 1.48 26.06 15.67
CA ILE A 331 2.52 25.67 14.72
C ILE A 331 3.70 26.65 14.76
N GLY A 332 4.93 26.14 14.73
CA GLY A 332 6.12 26.98 14.58
C GLY A 332 6.25 27.56 13.17
N VAL A 333 6.54 28.87 13.05
CA VAL A 333 6.61 29.56 11.74
C VAL A 333 7.65 28.95 10.79
N HIS A 334 8.77 28.45 11.32
CA HIS A 334 9.87 27.90 10.51
C HIS A 334 9.86 26.38 10.35
N ASN A 335 9.10 25.67 11.17
CA ASN A 335 9.01 24.21 11.10
C ASN A 335 7.57 23.77 11.30
N LYS A 336 6.84 23.73 10.19
CA LYS A 336 5.41 23.46 10.16
C LYS A 336 5.06 21.99 10.49
N ARG A 337 6.05 21.10 10.60
CA ARG A 337 5.86 19.73 11.10
C ARG A 337 5.82 19.64 12.62
N HIS A 338 6.37 20.64 13.33
CA HIS A 338 6.30 20.70 14.78
C HIS A 338 5.14 21.59 15.21
N PHE A 339 4.08 20.95 15.70
CA PHE A 339 2.92 21.61 16.26
C PHE A 339 2.55 21.01 17.63
N THR A 340 1.69 21.71 18.34
CA THR A 340 1.12 21.25 19.61
C THR A 340 -0.39 21.37 19.51
N VAL A 341 -1.11 20.30 19.84
CA VAL A 341 -2.58 20.34 19.97
C VAL A 341 -2.91 21.14 21.23
N LEU A 342 -3.68 22.22 21.05
CA LEU A 342 -4.10 23.12 22.13
C LEU A 342 -5.47 22.76 22.69
N ASP A 343 -6.38 22.36 21.80
CA ASP A 343 -7.78 22.07 22.09
C ASP A 343 -8.35 21.13 21.04
N VAL A 344 -9.35 20.33 21.41
CA VAL A 344 -10.01 19.34 20.53
C VAL A 344 -11.52 19.44 20.74
N SER A 345 -12.28 19.53 19.64
CA SER A 345 -13.74 19.57 19.68
C SER A 345 -14.31 18.33 20.37
N THR A 346 -15.33 18.53 21.20
CA THR A 346 -16.08 17.41 21.80
C THR A 346 -16.96 16.71 20.78
N GLU A 347 -17.34 17.40 19.71
CA GLU A 347 -18.10 16.84 18.60
C GLU A 347 -17.20 16.01 17.68
N THR A 348 -17.74 14.88 17.23
CA THR A 348 -17.16 14.04 16.18
C THR A 348 -17.90 14.33 14.88
N TYR A 349 -17.15 14.67 13.84
CA TYR A 349 -17.62 14.93 12.50
C TYR A 349 -17.29 13.74 11.59
N SER A 350 -17.99 13.64 10.47
CA SER A 350 -17.63 12.77 9.35
C SER A 350 -18.10 13.49 8.09
N SER A 351 -17.29 13.50 7.04
CA SER A 351 -17.86 13.77 5.72
C SER A 351 -18.87 12.64 5.45
N ALA A 352 -20.13 13.01 5.20
CA ALA A 352 -20.98 12.11 4.44
C ALA A 352 -20.25 11.95 3.10
N GLY A 353 -19.87 10.73 2.74
CA GLY A 353 -19.29 10.43 1.42
C GLY A 353 -20.15 11.06 0.31
N PRO A 354 -19.64 11.16 -0.93
CA PRO A 354 -20.39 11.75 -2.03
C PRO A 354 -21.82 11.20 -2.02
N ARG A 355 -22.79 12.11 -1.90
CA ARG A 355 -24.24 11.84 -1.75
C ARG A 355 -24.86 11.19 -2.99
N GLY A 356 -24.15 10.29 -3.67
CA GLY A 356 -24.72 9.33 -4.60
C GLY A 356 -25.14 8.11 -3.81
N ASN A 357 -26.45 7.83 -3.74
CA ASN A 357 -26.99 6.62 -3.13
C ASN A 357 -26.33 5.36 -3.71
N PHE A 358 -25.30 4.84 -3.05
CA PHE A 358 -24.78 3.50 -3.35
C PHE A 358 -25.85 2.41 -3.11
N ALA A 359 -26.85 2.69 -2.27
CA ALA A 359 -27.99 1.82 -2.02
C ALA A 359 -28.93 1.68 -3.24
N ASP A 360 -28.98 2.66 -4.16
CA ASP A 360 -29.75 2.54 -5.40
C ASP A 360 -29.02 1.73 -6.48
N CYS A 361 -27.74 1.38 -6.26
CA CYS A 361 -26.90 0.61 -7.19
C CYS A 361 -26.82 -0.90 -6.87
N LEU A 362 -27.46 -1.37 -5.79
CA LEU A 362 -27.45 -2.79 -5.39
C LEU A 362 -28.74 -3.54 -5.78
N SER A 363 -29.62 -2.95 -6.59
CA SER A 363 -30.65 -3.74 -7.30
C SER A 363 -29.97 -4.55 -8.41
N SER A 364 -30.37 -5.82 -8.54
CA SER A 364 -29.67 -6.94 -9.20
C SER A 364 -29.37 -6.84 -10.71
N ASP A 365 -29.39 -5.67 -11.32
CA ASP A 365 -29.03 -5.46 -12.73
C ASP A 365 -28.01 -4.33 -12.84
N THR A 366 -26.71 -4.66 -12.72
CA THR A 366 -25.61 -3.72 -12.96
C THR A 366 -25.67 -3.18 -14.40
N PRO A 367 -25.92 -1.87 -14.62
CA PRO A 367 -25.97 -1.31 -15.96
C PRO A 367 -24.56 -1.16 -16.56
N SER A 368 -24.44 -1.33 -17.88
CA SER A 368 -23.18 -1.23 -18.63
C SER A 368 -22.42 0.10 -18.47
N TRP A 369 -23.07 1.17 -18.02
CA TRP A 369 -22.42 2.46 -17.80
C TRP A 369 -21.57 2.53 -16.52
N VAL A 370 -21.75 1.62 -15.55
CA VAL A 370 -20.90 1.54 -14.34
C VAL A 370 -19.48 1.09 -14.71
N ARG A 371 -19.35 0.13 -15.66
CA ARG A 371 -18.04 -0.21 -16.25
C ARG A 371 -17.41 0.97 -17.00
N SER A 372 -18.23 1.79 -17.65
CA SER A 372 -17.73 2.99 -18.34
C SER A 372 -17.29 4.10 -17.39
N LEU A 373 -17.77 4.12 -16.14
CA LEU A 373 -17.34 5.09 -15.13
C LEU A 373 -15.98 4.71 -14.54
N ASP A 374 -15.73 3.43 -14.27
CA ASP A 374 -14.41 2.94 -13.86
C ASP A 374 -13.37 3.17 -14.98
N GLU A 375 -13.73 2.87 -16.24
CA GLU A 375 -12.86 3.14 -17.39
C GLU A 375 -12.63 4.65 -17.62
N ALA A 376 -13.65 5.50 -17.42
CA ALA A 376 -13.51 6.96 -17.55
C ALA A 376 -12.73 7.59 -16.38
N GLN A 377 -12.82 7.01 -15.19
CA GLN A 377 -12.12 7.48 -14.00
C GLN A 377 -10.64 7.04 -14.02
N ASP A 378 -10.35 5.83 -14.48
CA ASP A 378 -8.98 5.37 -14.77
C ASP A 378 -8.36 6.16 -15.93
N ALA A 379 -9.14 6.49 -16.97
CA ALA A 379 -8.69 7.38 -18.04
C ALA A 379 -8.43 8.81 -17.54
N SER A 380 -9.23 9.32 -16.60
CA SER A 380 -9.06 10.66 -16.00
C SER A 380 -7.83 10.72 -15.07
N ILE A 381 -7.62 9.68 -14.26
CA ILE A 381 -6.42 9.54 -13.41
C ILE A 381 -5.17 9.38 -14.28
N SER A 382 -5.23 8.55 -15.32
CA SER A 382 -4.14 8.38 -16.29
C SER A 382 -3.86 9.68 -17.06
N ALA A 383 -4.89 10.41 -17.49
CA ALA A 383 -4.74 11.70 -18.17
C ALA A 383 -4.15 12.77 -17.24
N ARG A 384 -4.50 12.77 -15.95
CA ARG A 384 -3.96 13.70 -14.95
C ARG A 384 -2.50 13.35 -14.58
N ARG A 385 -2.16 12.06 -14.50
CA ARG A 385 -0.77 11.58 -14.35
C ARG A 385 0.07 11.96 -15.58
N ALA A 386 -0.46 11.78 -16.80
CA ALA A 386 0.21 12.18 -18.04
C ALA A 386 0.39 13.71 -18.15
N GLU A 387 -0.58 14.50 -17.67
CA GLU A 387 -0.48 15.96 -17.65
C GLU A 387 0.56 16.46 -16.65
N ILE A 388 0.63 15.87 -15.46
CA ILE A 388 1.69 16.14 -14.48
C ILE A 388 3.06 15.75 -15.06
N GLY A 389 3.15 14.62 -15.76
CA GLY A 389 4.36 14.19 -16.48
C GLY A 389 4.79 15.19 -17.57
N ARG A 390 3.85 15.68 -18.38
CA ARG A 390 4.11 16.70 -19.41
C ARG A 390 4.56 18.04 -18.80
N GLN A 391 3.95 18.47 -17.70
CA GLN A 391 4.34 19.70 -17.00
C GLN A 391 5.74 19.59 -16.38
N ALA A 392 6.09 18.42 -15.83
CA ALA A 392 7.45 18.15 -15.34
C ALA A 392 8.50 18.14 -16.47
N LEU A 393 8.18 17.53 -17.63
CA LEU A 393 9.03 17.54 -18.83
C LEU A 393 9.18 18.94 -19.46
N GLY A 394 8.10 19.75 -19.45
CA GLY A 394 8.13 21.15 -19.88
C GLY A 394 9.01 22.03 -19.00
N ALA A 395 9.01 21.80 -17.68
CA ALA A 395 9.86 22.51 -16.73
C ALA A 395 11.36 22.13 -16.87
N LEU A 396 11.66 20.88 -17.29
CA LEU A 396 13.01 20.40 -17.54
C LEU A 396 13.59 20.95 -18.85
N THR A 397 12.79 21.01 -19.93
CA THR A 397 13.23 21.52 -21.24
C THR A 397 13.50 23.03 -21.22
N CYS A 398 12.79 23.81 -20.41
CA CYS A 398 13.07 25.24 -20.21
C CYS A 398 14.39 25.52 -19.46
N LYS A 399 14.94 24.57 -18.69
CA LYS A 399 16.22 24.75 -17.97
C LYS A 399 17.45 24.39 -18.81
N VAL A 400 17.29 23.65 -19.91
CA VAL A 400 18.41 23.22 -20.77
C VAL A 400 18.80 24.27 -21.82
N TRP A 401 17.96 25.28 -22.06
CA TRP A 401 18.22 26.36 -23.02
C TRP A 401 18.76 27.67 -22.42
N ASN A 402 19.05 27.69 -21.11
CA ASN A 402 19.65 28.84 -20.42
C ASN A 402 20.90 28.44 -19.63
N ARG A 403 21.86 27.81 -20.30
CA ARG A 403 23.28 27.75 -19.90
C ARG A 403 24.18 27.91 -21.10
#